data_AF-A0A947IK39-F1
#
_entry.id   AF-A0A947IK39-F1
#
_cell.length_a   1.000
_cell.length_b   1.000
_cell.length_c   1.000
_cell.angle_alpha   90.00
_cell.angle_beta   90.00
_cell.angle_gamma   90.00
#
_symmetry.space_group_name_H-M   'P 1'
#
loop_
_entity.id
_entity.type
_entity.pdbx_description
1 polymer ?
#
loop_
_entity_poly.entity_id
_entity_poly.type
_entity_poly.pdbx_seq_one_letter_code
_entity_poly.pdbx_strand_id
1 'polypeptide(L)'
;MTHSVEKIGGTSMTNYEAVRDNIILAGGEDGNIYGRIFVVSAYGGVTDLLLENKRNSHPGVYALFADDGAEILWRDALSKVGDTLKEINAGLFPDVEQLTEANKYIEGRLFEAERCMDNLHRLCQHGHFGLEDHLLTVREMLASIGEAHSAWNTAALLNRDGVNARYVDLSGWRADEALPLDDHISEALAGIDLTNTLPIVTGYAHCKEGLMASFDRGYSEMTFSRMAVISGAREAVIHKEYHLSSADPRLVGADKVVPIGRTNYDVADQLANLGMEAIHPRAAKGLRQQKIALRVKNTFEPNHAGTLIDCDYRSEKPC
;
A
#
# COMPACT_ATOMS: atom_id res chain seq x y z
N MET A 1 -16.18 7.81 17.48
CA MET A 1 -14.96 8.65 17.48
C MET A 1 -14.71 9.07 16.05
N THR A 2 -14.28 10.30 15.77
CA THR A 2 -13.95 10.70 14.40
C THR A 2 -12.48 10.37 14.13
N HIS A 3 -12.20 9.45 13.20
CA HIS A 3 -10.84 9.11 12.77
C HIS A 3 -10.66 9.30 11.26
N SER A 4 -9.41 9.33 10.82
CA SER A 4 -9.04 9.23 9.40
C SER A 4 -8.49 7.85 9.05
N VAL A 5 -8.60 7.48 7.79
CA VAL A 5 -7.81 6.40 7.19
C VAL A 5 -6.93 7.04 6.14
N GLU A 6 -5.64 6.70 6.13
CA GLU A 6 -4.65 7.39 5.31
C GLU A 6 -3.79 6.38 4.56
N LYS A 7 -3.54 6.63 3.27
CA LYS A 7 -2.70 5.78 2.43
C LYS A 7 -1.41 6.47 2.06
N ILE A 8 -0.29 5.75 2.16
CA ILE A 8 1.03 6.25 1.80
C ILE A 8 1.57 5.40 0.65
N GLY A 9 1.88 6.05 -0.48
CA GLY A 9 2.38 5.37 -1.69
C GLY A 9 3.84 4.95 -1.60
N GLY A 10 4.25 3.97 -2.42
CA GLY A 10 5.58 3.37 -2.34
C GLY A 10 6.74 4.35 -2.57
N THR A 11 6.58 5.33 -3.47
CA THR A 11 7.57 6.41 -3.67
C THR A 11 7.78 7.20 -2.37
N SER A 12 6.69 7.55 -1.68
CA SER A 12 6.77 8.25 -0.39
C SER A 12 7.44 7.38 0.68
N MET A 13 7.11 6.08 0.72
CA MET A 13 7.69 5.13 1.68
C MET A 13 9.22 5.00 1.59
N THR A 14 9.83 5.30 0.44
CA THR A 14 11.31 5.29 0.32
C THR A 14 12.01 6.37 1.15
N ASN A 15 11.27 7.42 1.57
CA ASN A 15 11.78 8.45 2.46
C ASN A 15 11.02 8.39 3.79
N TYR A 16 11.48 7.51 4.68
CA TYR A 16 10.86 7.30 5.99
C TYR A 16 10.86 8.59 6.84
N GLU A 17 11.91 9.40 6.80
CA GLU A 17 11.97 10.65 7.57
C GLU A 17 10.84 11.61 7.14
N ALA A 18 10.66 11.80 5.83
CA ALA A 18 9.55 12.60 5.32
C ALA A 18 8.19 12.02 5.70
N VAL A 19 8.00 10.70 5.61
CA VAL A 19 6.75 10.05 6.03
C VAL A 19 6.50 10.24 7.53
N ARG A 20 7.52 9.99 8.37
CA ARG A 20 7.42 10.14 9.82
C ARG A 20 7.10 11.59 10.18
N ASP A 21 7.86 12.54 9.68
CA ASP A 21 7.80 13.93 10.14
C ASP A 21 6.64 14.71 9.51
N ASN A 22 6.41 14.53 8.20
CA ASN A 22 5.41 15.32 7.47
C ASN A 22 4.01 14.72 7.50
N ILE A 23 3.88 13.41 7.74
CA ILE A 23 2.58 12.71 7.71
C ILE A 23 2.18 12.22 9.10
N ILE A 24 3.04 11.41 9.73
CA ILE A 24 2.65 10.70 10.97
C ILE A 24 2.70 11.66 12.17
N LEU A 25 3.87 12.25 12.43
CA LEU A 25 4.12 13.14 13.57
C LEU A 25 3.57 14.56 13.37
N ALA A 26 3.27 14.96 12.13
CA ALA A 26 2.57 16.22 11.87
C ALA A 26 1.16 16.26 12.53
N GLY A 27 0.60 15.09 12.86
CA GLY A 27 -0.70 14.96 13.51
C GLY A 27 -1.89 15.27 12.59
N GLY A 28 -3.09 15.12 13.15
CA GLY A 28 -4.33 15.61 12.57
C GLY A 28 -4.50 17.13 12.73
N GLU A 29 -5.69 17.64 12.41
CA GLU A 29 -6.01 19.08 12.53
C GLU A 29 -5.86 19.63 13.96
N ASP A 30 -5.97 18.76 14.97
CA ASP A 30 -5.83 19.07 16.39
C ASP A 30 -4.41 18.80 16.93
N GLY A 31 -3.47 18.39 16.07
CA GLY A 31 -2.13 17.98 16.43
C GLY A 31 -2.06 16.59 17.09
N ASN A 32 -3.18 15.85 17.17
CA ASN A 32 -3.20 14.49 17.69
C ASN A 32 -2.67 13.51 16.62
N ILE A 33 -1.72 12.67 16.99
CA ILE A 33 -1.19 11.63 16.11
C ILE A 33 -2.07 10.38 16.07
N TYR A 34 -2.94 10.20 17.07
CA TYR A 34 -3.91 9.10 17.17
C TYR A 34 -5.25 9.46 16.52
N GLY A 35 -6.18 8.50 16.47
CA GLY A 35 -7.43 8.62 15.71
C GLY A 35 -7.18 8.53 14.20
N ARG A 36 -6.16 7.76 13.80
CA ARG A 36 -5.70 7.63 12.41
C ARG A 36 -5.31 6.18 12.15
N ILE A 37 -5.57 5.68 10.95
CA ILE A 37 -5.15 4.35 10.47
C ILE A 37 -4.31 4.56 9.22
N PHE A 38 -3.12 3.96 9.14
CA PHE A 38 -2.26 4.07 7.96
C PHE A 38 -2.25 2.78 7.17
N VAL A 39 -2.56 2.85 5.87
CA VAL A 39 -2.40 1.77 4.91
C VAL A 39 -1.16 2.10 4.07
N VAL A 40 -0.10 1.31 4.22
CA VAL A 40 1.19 1.60 3.56
C VAL A 40 1.47 0.65 2.42
N SER A 41 1.97 1.21 1.31
CA SER A 41 2.46 0.44 0.17
C SER A 41 3.88 -0.09 0.39
N ALA A 42 4.27 -1.14 -0.34
CA ALA A 42 5.67 -1.54 -0.42
C ALA A 42 6.61 -0.38 -0.80
N TYR A 43 7.87 -0.44 -0.38
CA TYR A 43 8.89 0.54 -0.79
C TYR A 43 9.01 0.61 -2.32
N GLY A 44 9.23 1.80 -2.86
CA GLY A 44 9.36 2.04 -4.29
C GLY A 44 10.35 1.06 -4.96
N GLY A 45 9.89 0.36 -6.01
CA GLY A 45 10.68 -0.63 -6.75
C GLY A 45 10.61 -2.06 -6.21
N VAL A 46 10.24 -2.29 -4.94
CA VAL A 46 10.19 -3.65 -4.36
C VAL A 46 9.17 -4.54 -5.06
N THR A 47 7.95 -4.04 -5.31
CA THR A 47 6.92 -4.79 -6.04
C THR A 47 7.34 -5.12 -7.47
N ASP A 48 8.16 -4.28 -8.12
CA ASP A 48 8.69 -4.56 -9.46
C ASP A 48 9.69 -5.73 -9.44
N LEU A 49 10.53 -5.83 -8.41
CA LEU A 49 11.48 -6.94 -8.24
C LEU A 49 10.75 -8.25 -7.93
N LEU A 50 9.68 -8.19 -7.12
CA LEU A 50 8.87 -9.36 -6.76
C LEU A 50 8.02 -9.87 -7.93
N LEU A 51 7.48 -8.98 -8.76
CA LEU A 51 6.54 -9.33 -9.83
C LEU A 51 7.16 -9.24 -11.22
N GLU A 52 7.01 -8.08 -11.86
CA GLU A 52 7.63 -7.71 -13.12
C GLU A 52 7.79 -6.19 -13.18
N ASN A 53 8.79 -5.67 -13.87
CA ASN A 53 8.94 -4.21 -13.95
C ASN A 53 7.98 -3.62 -15.00
N LYS A 54 7.06 -2.75 -14.59
CA LYS A 54 6.08 -2.13 -15.52
C LYS A 54 6.69 -1.23 -16.59
N ARG A 55 7.90 -0.71 -16.39
CA ARG A 55 8.52 0.31 -17.28
C ARG A 55 9.40 -0.29 -18.36
N ASN A 56 10.11 -1.36 -18.05
CA ASN A 56 11.10 -1.95 -18.95
C ASN A 56 10.91 -3.46 -19.16
N SER A 57 9.79 -4.02 -18.67
CA SER A 57 9.40 -5.43 -18.81
C SER A 57 10.45 -6.42 -18.32
N HIS A 58 11.39 -6.00 -17.48
CA HIS A 58 12.35 -6.92 -16.88
C HIS A 58 11.61 -7.87 -15.94
N PRO A 59 11.88 -9.19 -16.03
CA PRO A 59 11.17 -10.18 -15.25
C PRO A 59 11.61 -10.09 -13.78
N GLY A 60 10.63 -10.03 -12.87
CA GLY A 60 10.84 -10.20 -11.44
C GLY A 60 10.70 -11.66 -11.03
N VAL A 61 10.66 -11.92 -9.72
CA VAL A 61 10.57 -13.28 -9.17
C VAL A 61 9.37 -14.04 -9.73
N TYR A 62 8.19 -13.44 -9.74
CA TYR A 62 6.97 -14.05 -10.27
C TYR A 62 7.11 -14.42 -11.75
N ALA A 63 7.59 -13.49 -12.58
CA ALA A 63 7.71 -13.73 -14.02
C ALA A 63 8.71 -14.84 -14.34
N LEU A 64 9.79 -14.94 -13.56
CA LEU A 64 10.76 -16.03 -13.68
C LEU A 64 10.22 -17.35 -13.15
N PHE A 65 9.40 -17.33 -12.09
CA PHE A 65 8.77 -18.52 -11.55
C PHE A 65 7.70 -19.09 -12.49
N ALA A 66 6.98 -18.23 -13.20
CA ALA A 66 5.99 -18.65 -14.19
C ALA A 66 6.61 -19.30 -15.45
N ASP A 67 7.93 -19.19 -15.64
CA ASP A 67 8.66 -19.79 -16.74
C ASP A 67 9.28 -21.14 -16.30
N ASP A 68 8.74 -22.23 -16.82
CA ASP A 68 9.07 -23.64 -16.49
C ASP A 68 10.56 -23.99 -16.73
N GLY A 69 11.29 -23.17 -17.50
CA GLY A 69 12.73 -23.33 -17.75
C GLY A 69 13.67 -22.59 -16.79
N ALA A 70 13.14 -21.84 -15.82
CA ALA A 70 13.86 -20.78 -15.11
C ALA A 70 14.01 -21.01 -13.59
N GLU A 71 13.99 -22.27 -13.12
CA GLU A 71 14.05 -22.60 -11.67
C GLU A 71 15.21 -21.92 -10.92
N ILE A 72 16.42 -21.95 -11.50
CA ILE A 72 17.59 -21.30 -10.88
C ILE A 72 17.44 -19.78 -10.89
N LEU A 73 16.79 -19.23 -11.92
CA LEU A 73 16.68 -17.78 -12.13
C LEU A 73 15.74 -17.11 -11.13
N TRP A 74 14.59 -17.72 -10.81
CA TRP A 74 13.67 -17.12 -9.83
C TRP A 74 14.25 -17.13 -8.42
N ARG A 75 15.04 -18.15 -8.04
CA ARG A 75 15.74 -18.19 -6.75
C ARG A 75 16.81 -17.12 -6.66
N ASP A 76 17.61 -16.95 -7.70
CA ASP A 76 18.60 -15.87 -7.78
C ASP A 76 17.91 -14.49 -7.68
N ALA A 77 16.76 -14.32 -8.33
CA ALA A 77 15.96 -13.09 -8.22
C ALA A 77 15.41 -12.89 -6.80
N LEU A 78 14.93 -13.95 -6.14
CA LEU A 78 14.42 -13.87 -4.77
C LEU A 78 15.53 -13.56 -3.77
N SER A 79 16.74 -14.11 -3.97
CA SER A 79 17.94 -13.76 -3.20
C SER A 79 18.27 -12.27 -3.36
N LYS A 80 18.26 -11.75 -4.59
CA LYS A 80 18.49 -10.31 -4.86
C LYS A 80 17.43 -9.42 -4.20
N VAL A 81 16.16 -9.85 -4.19
CA VAL A 81 15.11 -9.18 -3.43
C VAL A 81 15.48 -9.16 -1.95
N GLY A 82 15.88 -10.30 -1.38
CA GLY A 82 16.32 -10.39 0.01
C GLY A 82 17.46 -9.41 0.34
N ASP A 83 18.47 -9.32 -0.53
CA ASP A 83 19.57 -8.36 -0.35
C ASP A 83 19.08 -6.91 -0.39
N THR A 84 18.21 -6.57 -1.34
CA THR A 84 17.61 -5.23 -1.45
C THR A 84 16.80 -4.87 -0.20
N LEU A 85 16.02 -5.80 0.36
CA LEU A 85 15.20 -5.54 1.54
C LEU A 85 16.06 -5.38 2.80
N LYS A 86 17.17 -6.12 2.91
CA LYS A 86 18.16 -5.93 3.97
C LYS A 86 18.92 -4.61 3.85
N GLU A 87 19.21 -4.15 2.64
CA GLU A 87 19.79 -2.81 2.40
C GLU A 87 18.84 -1.70 2.86
N ILE A 88 17.54 -1.83 2.56
CA ILE A 88 16.52 -0.91 3.08
C ILE A 88 16.51 -0.93 4.61
N ASN A 89 16.53 -2.12 5.24
CA ASN A 89 16.60 -2.22 6.70
C ASN A 89 17.85 -1.55 7.27
N ALA A 90 19.02 -1.76 6.66
CA ALA A 90 20.27 -1.14 7.09
C ALA A 90 20.22 0.40 7.02
N GLY A 91 19.47 0.95 6.05
CA GLY A 91 19.23 2.39 5.96
C GLY A 91 18.26 2.94 7.02
N LEU A 92 17.38 2.10 7.58
CA LEU A 92 16.34 2.51 8.53
C LEU A 92 16.72 2.27 10.00
N PHE A 93 17.47 1.20 10.26
CA PHE A 93 17.81 0.73 11.60
C PHE A 93 19.33 0.86 11.84
N PRO A 94 19.78 1.95 12.48
CA PRO A 94 21.20 2.14 12.81
C PRO A 94 21.67 1.26 13.97
N ASP A 95 20.74 0.78 14.81
CA ASP A 95 21.02 -0.11 15.93
C ASP A 95 21.12 -1.58 15.46
N VAL A 96 22.11 -2.30 15.97
CA VAL A 96 22.43 -3.68 15.55
C VAL A 96 21.33 -4.66 15.96
N GLU A 97 20.73 -4.51 17.14
CA GLU A 97 19.69 -5.41 17.63
C GLU A 97 18.41 -5.23 16.78
N GLN A 98 18.00 -3.98 16.55
CA GLN A 98 16.83 -3.66 15.73
C GLN A 98 17.02 -4.09 14.27
N LEU A 99 18.20 -3.85 13.69
CA LEU A 99 18.54 -4.30 12.34
C LEU A 99 18.47 -5.83 12.24
N THR A 100 18.97 -6.54 13.25
CA THR A 100 18.93 -8.01 13.30
C THR A 100 17.49 -8.52 13.33
N GLU A 101 16.62 -7.91 14.14
CA GLU A 101 15.21 -8.30 14.21
C GLU A 101 14.46 -7.98 12.89
N ALA A 102 14.73 -6.82 12.29
CA ALA A 102 14.15 -6.42 11.00
C ALA A 102 14.56 -7.38 9.87
N ASN A 103 15.83 -7.78 9.83
CA ASN A 103 16.34 -8.75 8.88
C ASN A 103 15.73 -10.13 9.11
N LYS A 104 15.67 -10.60 10.36
CA LYS A 104 15.05 -11.87 10.71
C LYS A 104 13.58 -11.94 10.30
N TYR A 105 12.82 -10.86 10.49
CA TYR A 105 11.42 -10.78 10.07
C TYR A 105 11.29 -11.00 8.55
N ILE A 106 12.05 -10.26 7.74
CA ILE A 106 11.92 -10.32 6.28
C ILE A 106 12.52 -11.59 5.68
N GLU A 107 13.62 -12.09 6.24
CA GLU A 107 14.20 -13.39 5.88
C GLU A 107 13.21 -14.52 6.14
N GLY A 108 12.49 -14.49 7.27
CA GLY A 108 11.43 -15.46 7.57
C GLY A 108 10.31 -15.44 6.52
N ARG A 109 9.88 -14.26 6.07
CA ARG A 109 8.87 -14.12 5.01
C ARG A 109 9.36 -14.70 3.67
N LEU A 110 10.59 -14.36 3.27
CA LEU A 110 11.17 -14.84 2.01
C LEU A 110 11.39 -16.35 2.03
N PHE A 111 11.87 -16.90 3.15
CA PHE A 111 12.07 -18.33 3.33
C PHE A 111 10.76 -19.12 3.19
N GLU A 112 9.69 -18.67 3.86
CA GLU A 112 8.38 -19.32 3.73
C GLU A 112 7.80 -19.17 2.31
N ALA A 113 8.03 -18.04 1.64
CA ALA A 113 7.63 -17.84 0.24
C ALA A 113 8.33 -18.84 -0.69
N GLU A 114 9.66 -18.94 -0.57
CA GLU A 114 10.49 -19.88 -1.33
C GLU A 114 10.02 -21.32 -1.12
N ARG A 115 9.77 -21.70 0.13
CA ARG A 115 9.26 -23.03 0.47
C ARG A 115 7.88 -23.30 -0.12
N CYS A 116 6.99 -22.31 -0.13
CA CYS A 116 5.67 -22.43 -0.75
C CYS A 116 5.78 -22.67 -2.26
N MET A 117 6.61 -21.87 -2.94
CA MET A 117 6.90 -21.98 -4.37
C MET A 117 7.52 -23.33 -4.72
N ASP A 118 8.44 -23.84 -3.89
CA ASP A 118 9.04 -25.17 -4.05
C ASP A 118 8.02 -26.30 -3.91
N ASN A 119 7.14 -26.22 -2.93
CA ASN A 119 6.08 -27.21 -2.76
C ASN A 119 5.11 -27.19 -3.94
N LEU A 120 4.81 -26.00 -4.48
CA LEU A 120 3.96 -25.85 -5.64
C LEU A 120 4.59 -26.48 -6.90
N HIS A 121 5.86 -26.21 -7.19
CA HIS A 121 6.56 -26.88 -8.30
C HIS A 121 6.53 -28.40 -8.16
N ARG A 122 6.80 -28.94 -6.96
CA ARG A 122 6.74 -30.39 -6.72
C ARG A 122 5.34 -30.95 -6.92
N LEU A 123 4.29 -30.21 -6.55
CA LEU A 123 2.91 -30.62 -6.76
C LEU A 123 2.56 -30.66 -8.25
N CYS A 124 2.97 -29.64 -9.01
CA CYS A 124 2.73 -29.52 -10.46
C CYS A 124 3.53 -30.53 -11.30
N GLN A 125 4.62 -31.11 -10.77
CA GLN A 125 5.30 -32.25 -11.41
C GLN A 125 4.43 -33.52 -11.46
N HIS A 126 3.36 -33.59 -10.66
CA HIS A 126 2.36 -34.64 -10.76
C HIS A 126 1.24 -34.17 -11.69
N GLY A 127 1.06 -34.86 -12.83
CA GLY A 127 0.22 -34.46 -13.97
C GLY A 127 -1.29 -34.28 -13.75
N HIS A 128 -1.73 -34.11 -12.50
CA HIS A 128 -3.08 -33.71 -12.11
C HIS A 128 -3.19 -32.21 -11.75
N PHE A 129 -2.07 -31.48 -11.63
CA PHE A 129 -2.05 -30.07 -11.23
C PHE A 129 -1.32 -29.21 -12.27
N GLY A 130 -1.96 -28.13 -12.73
CA GLY A 130 -1.35 -27.14 -13.59
C GLY A 130 -0.74 -25.99 -12.79
N LEU A 131 0.48 -25.58 -13.11
CA LEU A 131 1.10 -24.40 -12.49
C LEU A 131 0.28 -23.13 -12.73
N GLU A 132 -0.29 -23.02 -13.94
CA GLU A 132 -1.11 -21.88 -14.38
C GLU A 132 -2.28 -21.57 -13.43
N ASP A 133 -2.91 -22.60 -12.86
CA ASP A 133 -4.05 -22.47 -11.94
C ASP A 133 -3.67 -21.79 -10.61
N HIS A 134 -2.38 -21.77 -10.27
CA HIS A 134 -1.86 -21.29 -8.99
C HIS A 134 -1.00 -20.02 -9.13
N LEU A 135 -0.66 -19.61 -10.36
CA LEU A 135 0.20 -18.46 -10.59
C LEU A 135 -0.35 -17.17 -9.98
N LEU A 136 -1.67 -16.96 -10.04
CA LEU A 136 -2.27 -15.76 -9.44
C LEU A 136 -2.04 -15.70 -7.92
N THR A 137 -2.18 -16.82 -7.22
CA THR A 137 -1.93 -16.91 -5.77
C THR A 137 -0.46 -16.65 -5.44
N VAL A 138 0.47 -17.16 -6.26
CA VAL A 138 1.91 -16.87 -6.10
C VAL A 138 2.19 -15.38 -6.30
N ARG A 139 1.57 -14.76 -7.32
CA ARG A 139 1.68 -13.33 -7.59
C ARG A 139 1.20 -12.51 -6.39
N GLU A 140 0.07 -12.88 -5.80
CA GLU A 140 -0.49 -12.25 -4.60
C GLU A 140 0.43 -12.39 -3.39
N MET A 141 0.89 -13.60 -3.12
CA MET A 141 1.82 -13.91 -2.03
C MET A 141 3.10 -13.07 -2.15
N LEU A 142 3.72 -13.05 -3.33
CA LEU A 142 4.95 -12.28 -3.57
C LEU A 142 4.74 -10.79 -3.35
N ALA A 143 3.68 -10.18 -3.92
CA ALA A 143 3.41 -8.76 -3.70
C ALA A 143 3.20 -8.41 -2.22
N SER A 144 2.57 -9.30 -1.46
CA SER A 144 2.31 -9.09 -0.03
C SER A 144 3.57 -8.95 0.81
N ILE A 145 4.70 -9.54 0.39
CA ILE A 145 5.98 -9.47 1.12
C ILE A 145 6.47 -8.03 1.23
N GLY A 146 6.43 -7.27 0.14
CA GLY A 146 6.86 -5.87 0.15
C GLY A 146 5.97 -4.98 1.02
N GLU A 147 4.67 -5.22 0.98
CA GLU A 147 3.67 -4.50 1.79
C GLU A 147 3.89 -4.78 3.28
N ALA A 148 4.05 -6.07 3.64
CA ALA A 148 4.33 -6.52 5.00
C ALA A 148 5.64 -5.96 5.55
N HIS A 149 6.69 -5.93 4.73
CA HIS A 149 7.99 -5.35 5.07
C HIS A 149 7.88 -3.86 5.45
N SER A 150 7.27 -3.07 4.58
CA SER A 150 7.11 -1.63 4.81
C SER A 150 6.25 -1.30 6.05
N ALA A 151 5.17 -2.05 6.25
CA ALA A 151 4.27 -1.89 7.39
C ALA A 151 4.93 -2.28 8.71
N TRP A 152 5.63 -3.41 8.74
CA TRP A 152 6.34 -3.88 9.92
C TRP A 152 7.46 -2.90 10.31
N ASN A 153 8.29 -2.49 9.34
CA ASN A 153 9.39 -1.53 9.59
C ASN A 153 8.86 -0.21 10.14
N THR A 154 7.79 0.32 9.54
CA THR A 154 7.18 1.59 9.97
C THR A 154 6.67 1.49 11.41
N ALA A 155 5.97 0.40 11.77
CA ALA A 155 5.52 0.20 13.14
C ALA A 155 6.69 0.05 14.12
N ALA A 156 7.74 -0.69 13.76
CA ALA A 156 8.92 -0.88 14.61
C ALA A 156 9.66 0.45 14.87
N LEU A 157 9.86 1.26 13.83
CA LEU A 157 10.53 2.57 13.94
C LEU A 157 9.71 3.56 14.76
N LEU A 158 8.39 3.58 14.60
CA LEU A 158 7.50 4.43 15.40
C LEU A 158 7.53 4.04 16.89
N ASN A 159 7.52 2.74 17.19
CA ASN A 159 7.63 2.26 18.57
C ASN A 159 8.98 2.62 19.20
N ARG A 160 10.08 2.54 18.43
CA ARG A 160 11.39 3.04 18.86
C ARG A 160 11.33 4.53 19.21
N ASP A 161 10.61 5.31 18.41
CA ASP A 161 10.45 6.76 18.58
C ASP A 161 9.38 7.12 19.65
N GLY A 162 8.85 6.13 20.38
CA GLY A 162 7.92 6.32 21.50
C GLY A 162 6.44 6.48 21.10
N VAL A 163 6.10 6.25 19.83
CA VAL A 163 4.72 6.25 19.33
C VAL A 163 4.16 4.84 19.44
N ASN A 164 3.01 4.68 20.11
CA ASN A 164 2.34 3.38 20.22
C ASN A 164 1.74 2.98 18.86
N ALA A 165 2.53 2.29 18.04
CA ALA A 165 2.14 1.85 16.71
C ALA A 165 1.94 0.34 16.66
N ARG A 166 0.86 -0.11 16.05
CA ARG A 166 0.55 -1.54 15.91
C ARG A 166 0.63 -1.95 14.45
N TYR A 167 1.54 -2.87 14.15
CA TYR A 167 1.55 -3.56 12.86
C TYR A 167 0.28 -4.42 12.71
N VAL A 168 -0.44 -4.24 11.61
CA VAL A 168 -1.64 -5.00 11.24
C VAL A 168 -1.40 -5.66 9.90
N ASP A 169 -1.33 -6.99 9.92
CA ASP A 169 -1.04 -7.79 8.74
C ASP A 169 -2.32 -8.31 8.10
N LEU A 170 -2.67 -7.79 6.93
CA LEU A 170 -3.76 -8.31 6.11
C LEU A 170 -3.27 -9.27 5.01
N SER A 171 -1.97 -9.57 4.93
CA SER A 171 -1.41 -10.41 3.86
C SER A 171 -1.93 -11.86 3.85
N GLY A 172 -2.63 -12.29 4.90
CA GLY A 172 -3.15 -13.66 5.01
C GLY A 172 -2.07 -14.72 5.23
N TRP A 173 -0.83 -14.33 5.51
CA TRP A 173 0.32 -15.24 5.61
C TRP A 173 0.20 -16.32 6.69
N ARG A 174 -0.64 -16.07 7.70
CA ARG A 174 -0.95 -17.01 8.78
C ARG A 174 -2.45 -17.34 8.84
N ALA A 175 -3.20 -17.00 7.80
CA ALA A 175 -4.63 -17.28 7.74
C ALA A 175 -4.84 -18.71 7.24
N ASP A 176 -5.65 -19.48 7.97
CA ASP A 176 -6.05 -20.82 7.55
C ASP A 176 -7.08 -20.78 6.42
N GLU A 177 -7.88 -19.71 6.35
CA GLU A 177 -8.95 -19.52 5.37
C GLU A 177 -8.97 -18.09 4.82
N ALA A 178 -9.36 -17.97 3.55
CA ALA A 178 -9.58 -16.68 2.90
C ALA A 178 -10.95 -16.11 3.30
N LEU A 179 -10.94 -15.10 4.15
CA LEU A 179 -12.13 -14.34 4.53
C LEU A 179 -12.53 -13.36 3.41
N PRO A 180 -13.82 -12.96 3.32
CA PRO A 180 -14.19 -11.76 2.58
C PRO A 180 -13.39 -10.54 3.08
N LEU A 181 -13.04 -9.63 2.17
CA LEU A 181 -12.19 -8.48 2.50
C LEU A 181 -12.71 -7.66 3.70
N ASP A 182 -14.02 -7.46 3.76
CA ASP A 182 -14.64 -6.66 4.80
C ASP A 182 -14.54 -7.32 6.19
N ASP A 183 -14.71 -8.64 6.24
CA ASP A 183 -14.62 -9.43 7.47
C ASP A 183 -13.17 -9.45 7.95
N HIS A 184 -12.21 -9.66 7.03
CA HIS A 184 -10.78 -9.64 7.35
C HIS A 184 -10.36 -8.30 7.95
N ILE A 185 -10.80 -7.18 7.37
CA ILE A 185 -10.53 -5.84 7.90
C ILE A 185 -11.16 -5.65 9.28
N SER A 186 -12.41 -6.10 9.45
CA SER A 186 -13.14 -5.97 10.72
C SER A 186 -12.46 -6.76 11.84
N GLU A 187 -12.03 -7.98 11.57
CA GLU A 187 -11.28 -8.81 12.51
C GLU A 187 -9.92 -8.22 12.85
N ALA A 188 -9.19 -7.73 11.84
CA ALA A 188 -7.86 -7.15 12.05
C ALA A 188 -7.87 -5.87 12.89
N LEU A 189 -8.94 -5.07 12.79
CA LEU A 189 -9.15 -3.88 13.61
C LEU A 189 -9.78 -4.18 14.98
N ALA A 190 -10.31 -5.39 15.20
CA ALA A 190 -11.00 -5.74 16.43
C ALA A 190 -10.07 -5.58 17.64
N GLY A 191 -10.52 -4.83 18.65
CA GLY A 191 -9.78 -4.60 19.88
C GLY A 191 -8.62 -3.60 19.76
N ILE A 192 -8.48 -2.87 18.64
CA ILE A 192 -7.55 -1.75 18.56
C ILE A 192 -8.24 -0.46 19.02
N ASP A 193 -7.70 0.17 20.06
CA ASP A 193 -8.15 1.48 20.53
C ASP A 193 -7.42 2.60 19.80
N LEU A 194 -8.10 3.20 18.82
CA LEU A 194 -7.56 4.30 18.02
C LEU A 194 -7.27 5.57 18.84
N THR A 195 -7.71 5.68 20.09
CA THR A 195 -7.41 6.86 20.94
C THR A 195 -5.95 6.92 21.36
N ASN A 196 -5.26 5.78 21.37
CA ASN A 196 -3.91 5.63 21.90
C ASN A 196 -3.01 4.71 21.08
N THR A 197 -3.53 4.06 20.04
CA THR A 197 -2.79 3.15 19.18
C THR A 197 -2.92 3.60 17.73
N LEU A 198 -1.80 3.59 17.01
CA LEU A 198 -1.72 3.91 15.60
C LEU A 198 -1.56 2.64 14.75
N PRO A 199 -2.61 2.17 14.05
CA PRO A 199 -2.49 0.98 13.22
C PRO A 199 -1.72 1.27 11.93
N ILE A 200 -0.71 0.45 11.65
CA ILE A 200 0.05 0.44 10.41
C ILE A 200 -0.30 -0.85 9.67
N VAL A 201 -1.15 -0.72 8.66
CA VAL A 201 -1.79 -1.81 7.92
C VAL A 201 -1.09 -2.03 6.59
N THR A 202 -0.94 -3.29 6.19
CA THR A 202 -0.44 -3.65 4.85
C THR A 202 -1.37 -3.14 3.75
N GLY A 203 -0.81 -2.64 2.63
CA GLY A 203 -1.59 -2.22 1.47
C GLY A 203 -2.27 -3.37 0.75
N TYR A 204 -1.64 -4.54 0.70
CA TYR A 204 -2.28 -5.76 0.22
C TYR A 204 -3.06 -6.46 1.33
N ALA A 205 -4.24 -6.97 0.98
CA ALA A 205 -5.06 -7.84 1.81
C ALA A 205 -5.39 -9.12 1.05
N HIS A 206 -5.09 -10.27 1.64
CA HIS A 206 -5.57 -11.55 1.12
C HIS A 206 -7.05 -11.70 1.45
N CYS A 207 -7.86 -11.96 0.43
CA CYS A 207 -9.29 -12.14 0.61
C CYS A 207 -9.87 -13.08 -0.45
N LYS A 208 -11.05 -13.61 -0.16
CA LYS A 208 -11.76 -14.56 -1.02
C LYS A 208 -12.03 -14.04 -2.44
N GLU A 209 -12.20 -12.72 -2.59
CA GLU A 209 -12.47 -12.07 -3.87
C GLU A 209 -11.24 -11.96 -4.78
N GLY A 210 -10.03 -12.16 -4.27
CA GLY A 210 -8.79 -12.03 -5.03
C GLY A 210 -8.55 -10.60 -5.53
N LEU A 211 -8.03 -9.73 -4.64
CA LEU A 211 -7.82 -8.32 -4.97
C LEU A 211 -6.96 -8.10 -6.22
N MET A 212 -5.93 -8.93 -6.42
CA MET A 212 -5.02 -8.74 -7.52
C MET A 212 -5.67 -9.07 -8.88
N ALA A 213 -6.59 -10.03 -8.92
CA ALA A 213 -7.35 -10.34 -10.14
C ALA A 213 -8.18 -9.15 -10.62
N SER A 214 -8.72 -8.39 -9.66
CA SER A 214 -9.64 -7.30 -9.94
C SER A 214 -8.97 -5.94 -10.12
N PHE A 215 -7.85 -5.70 -9.45
CA PHE A 215 -7.22 -4.38 -9.34
C PHE A 215 -5.76 -4.34 -9.79
N ASP A 216 -5.16 -5.48 -10.19
CA ASP A 216 -3.72 -5.62 -10.42
C ASP A 216 -2.96 -4.92 -9.28
N ARG A 217 -2.11 -3.92 -9.56
CA ARG A 217 -1.34 -3.20 -8.52
C ARG A 217 -2.08 -2.04 -7.84
N GLY A 218 -3.34 -1.82 -8.19
CA GLY A 218 -4.26 -0.89 -7.52
C GLY A 218 -4.88 -1.44 -6.23
N TYR A 219 -4.50 -2.65 -5.80
CA TYR A 219 -5.07 -3.31 -4.61
C TYR A 219 -4.96 -2.44 -3.34
N SER A 220 -3.89 -1.64 -3.19
CA SER A 220 -3.67 -0.83 -1.99
C SER A 220 -4.70 0.27 -1.82
N GLU A 221 -5.18 0.83 -2.93
CA GLU A 221 -6.26 1.81 -2.92
C GLU A 221 -7.61 1.16 -2.59
N MET A 222 -7.80 -0.10 -2.99
CA MET A 222 -8.99 -0.86 -2.61
C MET A 222 -9.00 -1.19 -1.11
N THR A 223 -7.90 -1.72 -0.57
CA THR A 223 -7.74 -1.98 0.87
C THR A 223 -7.97 -0.70 1.69
N PHE A 224 -7.34 0.41 1.28
CA PHE A 224 -7.55 1.73 1.87
C PHE A 224 -9.01 2.18 1.84
N SER A 225 -9.67 2.09 0.69
CA SER A 225 -11.06 2.52 0.54
C SER A 225 -12.01 1.68 1.38
N ARG A 226 -11.87 0.34 1.37
CA ARG A 226 -12.68 -0.54 2.21
C ARG A 226 -12.43 -0.28 3.69
N MET A 227 -11.18 -0.11 4.09
CA MET A 227 -10.81 0.24 5.47
C MET A 227 -11.53 1.50 5.94
N ALA A 228 -11.55 2.56 5.13
CA ALA A 228 -12.28 3.79 5.45
C ALA A 228 -13.79 3.57 5.57
N VAL A 229 -14.39 2.80 4.67
CA VAL A 229 -15.82 2.48 4.69
C VAL A 229 -16.21 1.65 5.92
N ILE A 230 -15.49 0.57 6.20
CA ILE A 230 -15.82 -0.40 7.26
C ILE A 230 -15.60 0.23 8.64
N SER A 231 -14.50 0.97 8.81
CA SER A 231 -14.21 1.63 10.08
C SER A 231 -15.10 2.85 10.33
N GLY A 232 -15.80 3.37 9.30
CA GLY A 232 -16.64 4.57 9.41
C GLY A 232 -15.81 5.86 9.52
N ALA A 233 -14.74 5.97 8.74
CA ALA A 233 -13.83 7.10 8.77
C ALA A 233 -14.52 8.42 8.41
N ARG A 234 -14.13 9.50 9.09
CA ARG A 234 -14.58 10.87 8.75
C ARG A 234 -14.01 11.32 7.41
N GLU A 235 -12.75 10.99 7.19
CA GLU A 235 -11.98 11.41 6.02
C GLU A 235 -11.04 10.28 5.61
N ALA A 236 -10.91 10.10 4.30
CA ALA A 236 -9.93 9.22 3.68
C ALA A 236 -8.83 10.10 3.07
N VAL A 237 -7.55 9.89 3.40
CA VAL A 237 -6.44 10.72 2.91
C VAL A 237 -5.48 9.88 2.08
N ILE A 238 -5.06 10.35 0.91
CA ILE A 238 -4.00 9.74 0.11
C ILE A 238 -2.82 10.70 0.06
N HIS A 239 -1.68 10.23 0.54
CA HIS A 239 -0.41 10.93 0.44
C HIS A 239 0.33 10.48 -0.82
N LYS A 240 0.57 11.43 -1.72
CA LYS A 240 1.30 11.26 -2.98
C LYS A 240 2.51 12.19 -3.03
N GLU A 241 3.35 12.01 -4.03
CA GLU A 241 4.49 12.88 -4.33
C GLU A 241 4.12 14.10 -5.20
N TYR A 242 2.83 14.27 -5.52
CA TYR A 242 2.31 15.36 -6.35
C TYR A 242 0.91 15.79 -5.90
N HIS A 243 0.53 17.04 -6.23
CA HIS A 243 -0.83 17.55 -6.03
C HIS A 243 -1.77 17.13 -7.15
N LEU A 244 -3.05 16.92 -6.84
CA LEU A 244 -4.07 16.85 -7.89
C LEU A 244 -4.19 18.25 -8.52
N SER A 245 -3.85 18.33 -9.80
CA SER A 245 -3.73 19.59 -10.54
C SER A 245 -4.66 19.60 -11.75
N SER A 246 -4.89 20.79 -12.31
CA SER A 246 -5.77 20.97 -13.49
C SER A 246 -5.36 20.17 -14.74
N ALA A 247 -4.07 19.79 -14.86
CA ALA A 247 -3.53 18.91 -15.90
C ALA A 247 -2.20 18.27 -15.43
N ASP A 248 -1.63 17.35 -16.22
CA ASP A 248 -0.31 16.77 -15.92
C ASP A 248 0.82 17.78 -16.21
N PRO A 249 1.57 18.24 -15.18
CA PRO A 249 2.65 19.21 -15.37
C PRO A 249 3.75 18.72 -16.31
N ARG A 250 3.93 17.40 -16.46
CA ARG A 250 4.93 16.81 -17.37
C ARG A 250 4.53 16.95 -18.84
N LEU A 251 3.23 17.11 -19.11
CA LEU A 251 2.70 17.25 -20.47
C LEU A 251 2.56 18.73 -20.88
N VAL A 252 2.06 19.58 -19.98
CA VAL A 252 1.72 20.96 -20.32
C VAL A 252 2.70 22.01 -19.78
N GLY A 253 3.60 21.63 -18.87
CA GLY A 253 4.51 22.53 -18.16
C GLY A 253 3.98 22.91 -16.77
N ALA A 254 4.87 22.95 -15.78
CA ALA A 254 4.52 23.24 -14.38
C ALA A 254 3.96 24.66 -14.19
N ASP A 255 4.31 25.60 -15.06
CA ASP A 255 3.82 26.98 -15.08
C ASP A 255 2.35 27.11 -15.53
N LYS A 256 1.80 26.07 -16.15
CA LYS A 256 0.43 26.07 -16.72
C LYS A 256 -0.56 25.20 -15.95
N VAL A 257 -0.14 24.60 -14.84
CA VAL A 257 -1.02 23.79 -13.99
C VAL A 257 -1.30 24.51 -12.70
N VAL A 258 -2.50 24.31 -12.17
CA VAL A 258 -2.90 24.85 -10.87
C VAL A 258 -3.35 23.70 -9.97
N PRO A 259 -2.80 23.57 -8.75
CA PRO A 259 -3.30 22.62 -7.77
C PRO A 259 -4.77 22.90 -7.45
N ILE A 260 -5.58 21.85 -7.47
CA ILE A 260 -7.01 21.93 -7.18
C ILE A 260 -7.18 21.95 -5.67
N GLY A 261 -7.80 22.98 -5.09
CA GLY A 261 -8.03 23.03 -3.65
C GLY A 261 -9.25 22.19 -3.20
N ARG A 262 -10.35 22.32 -3.94
CA ARG A 262 -11.60 21.59 -3.68
C ARG A 262 -12.24 21.17 -5.00
N THR A 263 -12.79 19.97 -5.01
CA THR A 263 -13.54 19.43 -6.16
C THR A 263 -14.55 18.38 -5.69
N ASN A 264 -15.26 17.75 -6.62
CA ASN A 264 -16.16 16.63 -6.33
C ASN A 264 -15.71 15.36 -7.05
N TYR A 265 -16.29 14.22 -6.65
CA TYR A 265 -15.95 12.92 -7.23
C TYR A 265 -16.17 12.84 -8.75
N ASP A 266 -17.19 13.50 -9.30
CA ASP A 266 -17.46 13.48 -10.74
C ASP A 266 -16.36 14.17 -11.55
N VAL A 267 -15.86 15.31 -11.06
CA VAL A 267 -14.74 16.03 -11.67
C VAL A 267 -13.43 15.26 -11.48
N ALA A 268 -13.21 14.65 -10.31
CA ALA A 268 -12.03 13.83 -10.06
C ALA A 268 -11.97 12.61 -11.01
N ASP A 269 -13.11 11.95 -11.26
CA ASP A 269 -13.20 10.85 -12.23
C ASP A 269 -12.89 11.32 -13.67
N GLN A 270 -13.32 12.53 -14.05
CA GLN A 270 -12.98 13.12 -15.35
C GLN A 270 -11.48 13.45 -15.46
N LEU A 271 -10.86 13.95 -14.39
CA LEU A 271 -9.42 14.23 -14.34
C LEU A 271 -8.58 12.95 -14.42
N ALA A 272 -9.04 11.85 -13.82
CA ALA A 272 -8.38 10.55 -13.93
C ALA A 272 -8.29 10.10 -15.40
N ASN A 273 -9.34 10.31 -16.21
CA ASN A 273 -9.32 10.03 -17.65
C ASN A 273 -8.31 10.88 -18.43
N LEU A 274 -7.91 12.03 -17.89
CA LEU A 274 -6.90 12.93 -18.46
C LEU A 274 -5.48 12.64 -17.92
N GLY A 275 -5.30 11.53 -17.19
CA GLY A 275 -4.03 11.11 -16.60
C GLY A 275 -3.75 11.69 -15.21
N MET A 276 -4.67 12.48 -14.65
CA MET A 276 -4.57 13.07 -13.31
C MET A 276 -5.40 12.28 -12.31
N GLU A 277 -4.94 11.07 -12.01
CA GLU A 277 -5.67 10.17 -11.12
C GLU A 277 -5.40 10.49 -9.63
N ALA A 278 -6.48 10.84 -8.92
CA ALA A 278 -6.49 10.98 -7.45
C ALA A 278 -6.47 9.60 -6.77
N ILE A 279 -7.38 8.72 -7.21
CA ILE A 279 -7.58 7.34 -6.76
C ILE A 279 -8.27 6.60 -7.92
N HIS A 280 -8.07 5.29 -8.04
CA HIS A 280 -8.78 4.49 -9.01
C HIS A 280 -10.32 4.57 -8.82
N PRO A 281 -11.13 4.84 -9.87
CA PRO A 281 -12.58 5.07 -9.72
C PRO A 281 -13.35 3.93 -9.02
N ARG A 282 -12.96 2.67 -9.29
CA ARG A 282 -13.56 1.51 -8.61
C ARG A 282 -13.30 1.50 -7.09
N ALA A 283 -12.17 2.01 -6.63
CA ALA A 283 -11.87 2.17 -5.21
C ALA A 283 -12.62 3.37 -4.63
N ALA A 284 -12.71 4.50 -5.35
CA ALA A 284 -13.46 5.68 -4.91
C ALA A 284 -14.96 5.42 -4.69
N LYS A 285 -15.55 4.47 -5.43
CA LYS A 285 -16.98 4.16 -5.40
C LYS A 285 -17.53 3.95 -3.97
N GLY A 286 -16.81 3.20 -3.13
CA GLY A 286 -17.22 2.94 -1.75
C GLY A 286 -17.26 4.21 -0.90
N LEU A 287 -16.21 5.04 -1.00
CA LEU A 287 -16.12 6.32 -0.30
C LEU A 287 -17.27 7.25 -0.71
N ARG A 288 -17.53 7.37 -2.02
CA ARG A 288 -18.62 8.17 -2.57
C ARG A 288 -19.99 7.73 -2.07
N GLN A 289 -20.27 6.43 -2.06
CA GLN A 289 -21.53 5.87 -1.59
C GLN A 289 -21.79 6.15 -0.12
N GLN A 290 -20.73 6.15 0.71
CA GLN A 290 -20.80 6.45 2.14
C GLN A 290 -20.60 7.94 2.45
N LYS A 291 -20.47 8.80 1.43
CA LYS A 291 -20.20 10.24 1.58
C LYS A 291 -18.95 10.54 2.41
N ILE A 292 -17.94 9.67 2.34
CA ILE A 292 -16.64 9.89 2.96
C ILE A 292 -15.85 10.86 2.08
N ALA A 293 -15.36 11.94 2.67
CA ALA A 293 -14.52 12.91 1.95
C ALA A 293 -13.14 12.29 1.67
N LEU A 294 -12.63 12.48 0.46
CA LEU A 294 -11.30 12.06 0.06
C LEU A 294 -10.39 13.27 -0.04
N ARG A 295 -9.22 13.21 0.59
CA ARG A 295 -8.20 14.25 0.50
C ARG A 295 -6.95 13.71 -0.18
N VAL A 296 -6.42 14.41 -1.17
CA VAL A 296 -5.11 14.13 -1.77
C VAL A 296 -4.10 15.15 -1.24
N LYS A 297 -3.07 14.68 -0.55
CA LYS A 297 -1.99 15.52 0.00
C LYS A 297 -0.64 15.17 -0.64
N ASN A 298 0.25 16.15 -0.67
CA ASN A 298 1.65 15.94 -1.05
C ASN A 298 2.49 15.64 0.19
N THR A 299 3.17 14.49 0.21
CA THR A 299 4.06 14.03 1.28
C THR A 299 5.18 15.03 1.61
N PHE A 300 5.68 15.76 0.62
CA PHE A 300 6.82 16.66 0.76
C PHE A 300 6.43 18.12 1.03
N GLU A 301 5.13 18.42 1.07
CA GLU A 301 4.60 19.75 1.37
C GLU A 301 3.51 19.67 2.47
N PRO A 302 3.89 19.36 3.73
CA PRO A 302 2.94 19.07 4.82
C PRO A 302 1.94 20.19 5.11
N ASN A 303 2.37 21.45 4.91
CA ASN A 303 1.57 22.65 5.15
C ASN A 303 0.54 22.93 4.05
N HIS A 304 0.63 22.26 2.90
CA HIS A 304 -0.36 22.41 1.85
C HIS A 304 -1.63 21.62 2.21
N ALA A 305 -2.79 22.27 2.14
CA ALA A 305 -4.07 21.66 2.52
C ALA A 305 -4.47 20.45 1.63
N GLY A 306 -3.83 20.34 0.46
CA GLY A 306 -4.12 19.34 -0.55
C GLY A 306 -5.43 19.63 -1.27
N THR A 307 -5.95 18.60 -1.94
CA THR A 307 -7.23 18.65 -2.65
C THR A 307 -8.29 17.90 -1.86
N LEU A 308 -9.35 18.57 -1.44
CA LEU A 308 -10.51 17.92 -0.84
C LEU A 308 -11.55 17.60 -1.92
N ILE A 309 -11.92 16.33 -1.99
CA ILE A 309 -12.91 15.76 -2.90
C ILE A 309 -14.11 15.33 -2.07
N ASP A 310 -15.26 15.98 -2.28
CA ASP A 310 -16.50 15.63 -1.58
C ASP A 310 -17.63 15.32 -2.58
N CYS A 311 -18.81 14.93 -2.09
CA CYS A 311 -19.94 14.58 -2.96
C CYS A 311 -20.76 15.80 -3.42
N ASP A 312 -20.76 16.89 -2.66
CA ASP A 312 -21.75 17.96 -2.77
C ASP A 312 -21.14 19.29 -3.27
N TYR A 313 -19.82 19.35 -3.44
CA TYR A 313 -19.09 20.53 -3.84
C TYR A 313 -19.47 20.92 -5.27
N ARG A 314 -19.89 22.17 -5.39
CA ARG A 314 -20.12 22.84 -6.66
C ARG A 314 -19.31 24.11 -6.63
N SER A 315 -18.40 24.26 -7.59
CA SER A 315 -17.68 25.51 -7.73
C SER A 315 -18.66 26.63 -8.12
N GLU A 316 -18.62 27.75 -7.41
CA GLU A 316 -19.43 28.93 -7.75
C GLU A 316 -19.02 29.57 -9.08
N LYS A 317 -17.78 29.32 -9.53
CA LYS A 317 -17.25 29.73 -10.83
C LYS A 317 -16.64 28.53 -11.54
N PRO A 318 -17.05 28.22 -12.79
CA PRO A 318 -16.29 27.30 -13.61
C PRO A 318 -14.86 27.84 -13.73
N CYS A 319 -13.88 27.03 -13.37
CA CYS A 319 -12.46 27.31 -13.57
C CYS A 319 -12.11 27.30 -15.06
#